data_AF-A0A1Y4TID8-F1
#
_entry.id   AF-A0A1Y4TID8-F1
#
_cell.length_a   1.000
_cell.length_b   1.000
_cell.length_c   1.000
_cell.angle_alpha   90.00
_cell.angle_beta   90.00
_cell.angle_gamma   90.00
#
_symmetry.space_group_name_H-M   'P 1'
#
loop_
_entity.id
_entity.type
_entity.pdbx_description
1 polymer ?
#
loop_
_entity_poly.entity_id
_entity_poly.type
_entity_poly.pdbx_seq_one_letter_code
_entity_poly.pdbx_strand_id
1 'polypeptide(L)'
;MLAIALGLGAGVLAIKILQDYNKDRYIEGEFVELSGQEGEADHPHAAAQPQPAEPVHPAQKPDNGPNVNPVTLGTAERPLDANGRLDPTRIADPADFGDWDDLGCQG
;
A
#
# COMPACT_ATOMS: atom_id res chain seq x y z
N MET A 1 39.55 8.21 -26.29
CA MET A 1 38.32 8.40 -27.09
C MET A 1 37.48 7.12 -27.19
N LEU A 2 38.04 5.96 -27.57
CA LEU A 2 37.26 4.70 -27.70
C LEU A 2 36.63 4.20 -26.38
N ALA A 3 37.33 4.33 -25.24
CA ALA A 3 36.83 3.88 -23.94
C ALA A 3 35.70 4.77 -23.36
N ILE A 4 35.67 6.05 -23.71
CA ILE A 4 34.64 7.00 -23.25
C ILE A 4 33.29 6.70 -23.96
N ALA A 5 33.34 6.33 -25.24
CA ALA A 5 32.14 5.98 -26.00
C ALA A 5 31.46 4.70 -25.50
N LEU A 6 32.24 3.69 -25.07
CA LEU A 6 31.70 2.46 -24.50
C LEU A 6 31.05 2.68 -23.13
N GLY A 7 31.63 3.55 -22.29
CA GLY A 7 31.06 3.90 -20.99
C GLY A 7 29.70 4.62 -21.11
N LEU A 8 29.55 5.53 -22.07
CA LEU A 8 28.28 6.21 -22.32
C LEU A 8 27.20 5.25 -22.84
N GLY A 9 27.56 4.31 -23.72
CA GLY A 9 26.63 3.29 -24.20
C GLY A 9 26.08 2.39 -23.09
N ALA A 10 26.96 1.92 -22.19
CA ALA A 10 26.55 1.11 -21.04
C ALA A 10 25.69 1.91 -20.04
N GLY A 11 26.01 3.18 -19.80
CA GLY A 11 25.23 4.07 -18.93
C GLY A 11 23.81 4.29 -19.43
N VAL A 12 23.62 4.53 -20.73
CA VAL A 12 22.28 4.72 -21.32
C VAL A 12 21.45 3.43 -21.24
N LEU A 13 22.08 2.26 -21.48
CA LEU A 13 21.39 0.98 -21.35
C LEU A 13 20.94 0.71 -19.91
N ALA A 14 21.79 0.98 -18.92
CA ALA A 14 21.45 0.84 -17.51
C ALA A 14 20.28 1.77 -17.11
N ILE A 15 20.32 3.05 -17.49
CA ILE A 15 19.24 3.99 -17.20
C ILE A 15 17.91 3.53 -17.82
N LYS A 16 17.94 3.00 -19.04
CA LYS A 16 16.73 2.49 -19.71
C LYS A 16 16.16 1.27 -18.99
N ILE A 17 17.01 0.33 -18.55
CA ILE A 17 16.60 -0.84 -17.75
C ILE A 17 15.98 -0.39 -16.43
N LEU A 18 16.60 0.56 -15.72
CA LEU A 18 16.05 1.10 -14.48
C LEU A 18 14.71 1.83 -14.69
N GLN A 19 14.55 2.55 -15.79
CA GLN A 19 13.29 3.23 -16.11
C GLN A 19 12.18 2.27 -16.51
N ASP A 20 12.46 1.20 -17.25
CA ASP A 20 11.50 0.14 -17.53
C ASP A 20 11.10 -0.58 -16.25
N TYR A 21 12.08 -0.96 -15.44
CA TYR A 21 11.83 -1.61 -14.16
C TYR A 21 10.98 -0.74 -13.23
N ASN A 22 11.21 0.57 -13.19
CA ASN A 22 10.40 1.48 -12.38
C ASN A 22 8.99 1.73 -12.94
N LYS A 23 8.77 1.53 -14.25
CA LYS A 23 7.43 1.60 -14.86
C LYS A 23 6.65 0.31 -14.65
N ASP A 24 7.32 -0.83 -14.77
CA ASP A 24 6.73 -2.16 -14.58
C ASP A 24 6.53 -2.49 -13.10
N ARG A 25 7.32 -1.86 -12.21
CA ARG A 25 7.13 -1.84 -10.74
C ARG A 25 6.15 -0.75 -10.28
N TYR A 26 5.24 -0.28 -11.13
CA TYR A 26 4.00 0.32 -10.61
C TYR A 26 3.23 -0.79 -9.89
N ILE A 27 3.50 -0.90 -8.59
CA ILE A 27 2.81 -1.74 -7.64
C ILE A 27 1.43 -1.09 -7.47
N GLU A 28 0.45 -1.56 -8.23
CA GLU A 28 -0.95 -1.40 -7.82
C GLU A 28 -1.21 -2.42 -6.70
N GLY A 29 -0.72 -2.11 -5.50
CA GLY A 29 -1.16 -2.74 -4.24
C GLY A 29 -0.51 -4.03 -3.73
N GLU A 30 0.61 -4.54 -4.27
CA GLU A 30 1.28 -5.73 -3.72
C GLU A 30 2.71 -5.43 -3.23
N PHE A 31 2.87 -5.32 -1.91
CA PHE A 31 4.17 -5.22 -1.25
C PHE A 31 4.94 -6.53 -1.46
N VAL A 32 6.02 -6.49 -2.25
CA VAL A 32 7.04 -7.54 -2.19
C VAL A 32 7.89 -7.25 -0.96
N GLU A 33 7.56 -7.89 0.16
CA GLU A 33 8.49 -7.99 1.29
C GLU A 33 9.77 -8.65 0.78
N LEU A 34 10.85 -7.88 0.75
CA LEU A 34 12.19 -8.43 0.72
C LEU A 34 12.34 -9.14 2.07
N SER A 35 12.25 -10.47 2.08
CA SER A 35 12.48 -11.28 3.27
C SER A 35 13.89 -11.03 3.79
N GLY A 36 14.03 -10.06 4.68
CA GLY A 36 15.20 -9.85 5.51
C GLY A 36 15.28 -10.99 6.49
N GLN A 37 16.14 -11.96 6.21
CA GLN A 37 16.73 -12.74 7.29
C GLN A 37 17.65 -11.78 8.07
N GLU A 38 17.28 -11.46 9.31
CA GLU A 38 18.06 -11.79 10.51
C GLU A 38 17.53 -11.01 11.72
N GLY A 39 17.10 -11.75 12.74
CA GLY A 39 16.56 -11.23 13.99
C GLY A 39 15.96 -12.36 14.84
N GLU A 40 16.84 -13.16 15.43
CA GLU A 40 16.60 -14.22 16.43
C GLU A 40 15.49 -13.87 17.45
N ALA A 41 14.45 -14.71 17.54
CA ALA A 41 13.58 -14.82 18.70
C ALA A 41 13.01 -16.26 18.78
N ASP A 42 13.47 -16.98 19.79
CA ASP A 42 13.11 -18.34 20.17
C ASP A 42 11.60 -18.50 20.40
N HIS A 43 10.91 -19.09 19.43
CA HIS A 43 9.53 -19.59 19.57
C HIS A 43 9.46 -20.99 18.93
N PRO A 44 8.93 -22.02 19.63
CA PRO A 44 8.79 -23.34 19.03
C PRO A 44 7.75 -23.29 17.92
N HIS A 45 8.22 -23.25 16.67
CA HIS A 45 7.39 -23.31 15.49
C HIS A 45 6.87 -24.74 15.34
N ALA A 46 5.59 -24.96 15.67
CA ALA A 46 4.90 -26.16 15.22
C ALA A 46 5.01 -26.18 13.69
N ALA A 47 5.63 -27.23 13.15
CA ALA A 47 5.86 -27.36 11.72
C ALA A 47 4.51 -27.33 10.97
N ALA A 48 4.19 -26.18 10.38
CA ALA A 48 3.08 -26.06 9.45
C ALA A 48 3.40 -26.95 8.24
N GLN A 49 2.66 -28.05 8.09
CA GLN A 49 2.69 -28.82 6.86
C GLN A 49 2.22 -27.90 5.71
N PRO A 50 2.90 -27.91 4.55
CA PRO A 50 2.49 -27.07 3.44
C PRO A 50 1.08 -27.48 3.00
N GLN A 51 0.11 -26.59 3.24
CA GLN A 51 -1.23 -26.73 2.70
C GLN A 51 -1.13 -26.58 1.17
N PRO A 52 -1.83 -27.42 0.38
CA PRO A 52 -1.90 -27.24 -1.06
C PRO A 52 -2.40 -25.82 -1.36
N ALA A 53 -1.65 -25.07 -2.18
CA ALA A 53 -2.06 -23.75 -2.60
C ALA A 53 -3.44 -23.82 -3.27
N GLU A 54 -4.41 -23.09 -2.73
CA GLU A 54 -5.71 -22.94 -3.37
C GLU A 54 -5.53 -22.30 -4.76
N PRO A 55 -6.33 -22.71 -5.75
CA PRO A 55 -6.26 -22.10 -7.07
C PRO A 55 -6.54 -20.61 -6.96
N VAL A 56 -5.57 -19.79 -7.38
CA VAL A 56 -5.70 -18.34 -7.42
C VAL A 56 -6.80 -18.00 -8.42
N HIS A 57 -7.97 -17.62 -7.92
CA HIS A 57 -9.03 -17.10 -8.77
C HIS A 57 -8.56 -15.78 -9.36
N PRO A 58 -8.67 -15.56 -10.69
CA PRO A 58 -8.37 -14.26 -11.26
C PRO A 58 -9.26 -13.21 -10.59
N ALA A 59 -8.66 -12.12 -10.11
CA ALA A 59 -9.40 -11.00 -9.54
C ALA A 59 -10.44 -10.54 -10.56
N GLN A 60 -11.72 -10.80 -10.26
CA GLN A 60 -12.80 -10.31 -11.10
C GLN A 60 -12.79 -8.80 -10.99
N LYS A 61 -12.70 -8.12 -12.14
CA LYS A 61 -12.87 -6.68 -12.18
C LYS A 61 -14.22 -6.36 -11.55
N PRO A 62 -14.28 -5.48 -10.52
CA PRO A 62 -15.54 -5.15 -9.88
C PRO A 62 -16.53 -4.69 -10.95
N ASP A 63 -17.76 -5.19 -10.87
CA ASP A 63 -18.84 -4.69 -11.71
C ASP A 63 -18.99 -3.18 -11.48
N ASN A 64 -19.18 -2.41 -12.55
CA ASN A 64 -19.37 -0.96 -12.47
C ASN A 64 -20.79 -0.59 -11.98
N GLY A 65 -21.61 -1.58 -11.63
CA GLY A 65 -22.87 -1.40 -10.94
C GLY A 65 -22.70 -0.75 -9.56
N PRO A 66 -23.78 -0.27 -8.93
CA PRO A 66 -23.73 0.23 -7.57
C PRO A 66 -23.12 -0.82 -6.66
N ASN A 67 -22.28 -0.40 -5.70
CA ASN A 67 -21.75 -1.31 -4.68
C ASN A 67 -22.92 -2.11 -4.08
N VAL A 68 -22.85 -3.44 -4.22
CA VAL A 68 -23.88 -4.38 -3.77
C VAL A 68 -24.18 -4.19 -2.28
N ASN A 69 -23.20 -3.72 -1.52
CA ASN A 69 -23.38 -3.22 -0.16
C ASN A 69 -23.23 -1.69 -0.13
N PRO A 70 -24.33 -0.93 -0.32
CA PRO A 70 -24.26 0.52 -0.28
C PRO A 70 -23.92 0.98 1.14
N VAL A 71 -22.76 1.63 1.30
CA VAL A 71 -22.46 2.35 2.53
C VAL A 71 -23.36 3.58 2.58
N THR A 72 -24.12 3.72 3.67
CA THR A 72 -24.81 4.98 3.94
C THR A 72 -23.76 5.95 4.44
N LEU A 73 -23.35 6.90 3.60
CA LEU A 73 -22.51 8.00 4.05
C LEU A 73 -23.31 8.78 5.09
N GLY A 74 -22.77 8.91 6.30
CA GLY A 74 -23.34 9.77 7.33
C GLY A 74 -23.41 11.22 6.84
N THR A 75 -24.23 12.04 7.49
CA THR A 75 -24.48 13.46 7.16
C THR A 75 -23.28 14.40 7.37
N ALA A 76 -22.06 13.87 7.51
CA ALA A 76 -20.87 14.67 7.75
C ALA A 76 -20.63 15.63 6.56
N GLU A 77 -20.82 16.92 6.82
CA GLU A 77 -20.57 17.97 5.85
C GLU A 77 -19.07 18.15 5.64
N ARG A 78 -18.64 18.37 4.39
CA ARG A 78 -17.22 18.56 4.10
C ARG A 78 -16.73 19.85 4.81
N PRO A 79 -15.70 19.78 5.66
CA PRO A 79 -15.20 20.96 6.36
C PRO A 79 -14.36 21.81 5.41
N LEU A 80 -14.94 22.92 4.95
CA LEU A 80 -14.26 23.87 4.07
C LEU A 80 -13.78 25.11 4.83
N ASP A 81 -12.65 25.66 4.39
CA ASP A 81 -12.08 26.92 4.86
C ASP A 81 -12.76 28.13 4.18
N ALA A 82 -12.30 29.34 4.53
CA ALA A 82 -12.82 30.58 3.93
C ALA A 82 -12.62 30.68 2.40
N ASN A 83 -11.71 29.89 1.84
CA ASN A 83 -11.42 29.83 0.40
C ASN A 83 -12.16 28.68 -0.30
N GLY A 84 -13.00 27.93 0.42
CA GLY A 84 -13.69 26.75 -0.10
C GLY A 84 -12.79 25.52 -0.30
N ARG A 85 -11.58 25.50 0.29
CA ARG A 85 -10.68 24.33 0.30
C ARG A 85 -10.93 23.51 1.56
N LEU A 86 -10.60 22.21 1.52
CA LEU A 86 -10.71 21.35 2.70
C LEU A 86 -9.86 21.93 3.84
N ASP A 87 -10.47 22.15 5.00
CA ASP A 87 -9.78 22.52 6.22
C ASP A 87 -9.36 21.24 6.95
N PRO A 88 -8.05 20.88 6.93
CA PRO A 88 -7.58 19.65 7.54
C PRO A 88 -7.75 19.64 9.06
N THR A 89 -7.89 20.79 9.70
CA THR A 89 -8.04 20.90 11.15
C THR A 89 -9.45 20.56 11.63
N ARG A 90 -10.41 20.46 10.71
CA ARG A 90 -11.84 20.26 11.00
C ARG A 90 -12.39 18.94 10.45
N ILE A 91 -11.52 18.03 10.01
CA ILE A 91 -11.90 16.71 9.46
C ILE A 91 -12.58 15.83 10.50
N ALA A 92 -12.15 15.93 11.75
CA ALA A 92 -12.76 15.25 12.89
C ALA A 92 -12.57 16.11 14.14
N ASP A 93 -13.58 16.11 15.01
CA ASP A 93 -13.46 16.70 16.34
C ASP A 93 -12.74 15.71 17.25
N PRO A 94 -11.85 16.15 18.17
CA PRO A 94 -11.28 15.27 19.18
C PRO A 94 -12.33 14.46 19.96
N ALA A 95 -13.53 15.00 20.17
CA ALA A 95 -14.64 14.32 20.83
C ALA A 95 -15.28 13.21 19.98
N ASP A 96 -15.02 13.15 18.67
CA ASP A 96 -15.48 12.06 17.81
C ASP A 96 -14.72 10.75 18.09
N PHE A 97 -13.57 10.84 18.77
CA PHE A 97 -12.75 9.70 19.15
C PHE A 97 -12.98 9.35 20.62
N GLY A 98 -13.21 8.07 20.90
CA GLY A 98 -13.24 7.55 22.28
C GLY A 98 -11.84 7.57 22.91
N ASP A 99 -11.79 7.51 24.24
CA ASP A 99 -10.52 7.35 24.95
C ASP A 99 -9.90 5.98 24.61
N TRP A 100 -8.62 6.00 24.29
CA TRP A 100 -7.87 4.84 23.85
C TRP A 100 -7.80 3.75 24.93
N ASP A 101 -7.65 4.16 26.20
CA ASP A 101 -7.58 3.24 27.34
C ASP A 101 -8.96 2.62 27.61
N ASP A 102 -10.04 3.41 27.47
CA ASP A 102 -11.41 2.93 27.64
C ASP A 102 -11.84 1.96 26.54
N LEU A 103 -11.26 2.07 25.34
CA LEU A 103 -11.46 1.14 24.23
C LEU A 103 -10.61 -0.14 24.36
N GLY A 104 -9.74 -0.23 25.38
CA GLY A 104 -8.88 -1.38 25.60
C GLY A 104 -7.78 -1.55 24.55
N CYS A 105 -7.45 -0.48 23.83
CA CYS A 105 -6.39 -0.50 22.83
C CYS A 105 -5.02 -0.45 23.53
N GLN A 106 -4.12 -1.38 23.22
CA GLN A 106 -2.76 -1.43 23.76
C GLN A 106 -1.77 -0.88 22.73
N GLY A 107 -0.95 0.10 23.13
CA GLY A 107 0.10 0.71 22.30
C GLY A 107 1.45 0.02 22.42
#